data_AF-A0A7W1M698-F1
#
_entry.id   AF-A0A7W1M698-F1
#
_cell.length_a   1.000
_cell.length_b   1.000
_cell.length_c   1.000
_cell.angle_alpha   90.00
_cell.angle_beta   90.00
_cell.angle_gamma   90.00
#
_symmetry.space_group_name_H-M   'P 1'
#
loop_
_entity.id
_entity.type
_entity.pdbx_description
1 polymer ?
#
loop_
_entity_poly.entity_id
_entity_poly.type
_entity_poly.pdbx_seq_one_letter_code
_entity_poly.pdbx_strand_id
1 'polypeptide(L)'
;MDRLPDWLTPLPDAETMRGVDRWAIEEQGASGLELMERAGAGGARAVERMAERMTREVRVCVVCGKGNNGGDGLVVARLLRDAGHRVSVVCVSPPDELRGDAAANLERLEGAGPLRLDGSSWQQPPGPGDEAPLEAGLIVDAVLGTGFSGEPNGAAAEAIAAIKRSGAAVVSVDVPSGVDASSGAVRGLAVHAARTVTFHAGKPGLWIRPGKEHAGEVEVIDIGIPRGAPMAASVGLIERSVAELLPRRGPSGTKFSSGHVLLAGGSRGLSGAPA
;
A
#
# COMPACT_ATOMS: atom_id res chain seq x y z
N MET A 1 3.63 -1.41 -28.16
CA MET A 1 3.76 -0.48 -27.03
C MET A 1 5.23 -0.45 -26.70
N ASP A 2 5.89 0.70 -26.82
CA ASP A 2 7.34 0.78 -26.63
C ASP A 2 7.70 0.40 -25.18
N ARG A 3 8.74 -0.41 -25.02
CA ARG A 3 9.25 -0.80 -23.71
C ARG A 3 9.68 0.47 -22.96
N LEU A 4 9.31 0.59 -21.69
CA LEU A 4 9.76 1.70 -20.86
C LEU A 4 11.31 1.73 -20.83
N PRO A 5 11.93 2.92 -20.86
CA PRO A 5 13.38 3.04 -20.71
C PRO A 5 13.89 2.34 -19.45
N ASP A 6 15.10 1.76 -19.50
CA ASP A 6 15.65 0.96 -18.40
C ASP A 6 15.96 1.78 -17.11
N TRP A 7 15.90 3.12 -17.19
CA TRP A 7 16.00 4.02 -16.03
C TRP A 7 14.65 4.30 -15.34
N LEU A 8 13.59 3.65 -15.82
CA LEU A 8 12.27 3.63 -15.18
C LEU A 8 12.00 2.27 -14.54
N THR A 9 11.63 2.25 -13.26
CA THR A 9 10.98 1.08 -12.65
C THR A 9 9.51 1.05 -13.07
N PRO A 10 9.02 0.01 -13.75
CA PRO A 10 7.62 -0.06 -14.18
C PRO A 10 6.62 0.01 -13.02
N LEU A 11 5.53 0.76 -13.23
CA LEU A 11 4.40 0.86 -12.31
C LEU A 11 3.13 0.31 -12.99
N PRO A 12 2.88 -1.01 -12.94
CA PRO A 12 1.66 -1.60 -13.47
C PRO A 12 0.42 -1.09 -12.73
N ASP A 13 -0.67 -0.93 -13.46
CA ASP A 13 -1.95 -0.52 -12.86
C ASP A 13 -2.64 -1.68 -12.12
N ALA A 14 -3.76 -1.38 -11.46
CA ALA A 14 -4.48 -2.36 -10.65
C ALA A 14 -5.04 -3.53 -11.47
N GLU A 15 -5.38 -3.32 -12.74
CA GLU A 15 -5.85 -4.39 -13.62
C GLU A 15 -4.70 -5.31 -14.02
N THR A 16 -3.57 -4.73 -14.40
CA THR A 16 -2.35 -5.45 -14.73
C THR A 16 -1.88 -6.30 -13.56
N MET A 17 -1.84 -5.76 -12.35
CA MET A 17 -1.42 -6.52 -11.17
C MET A 17 -2.35 -7.69 -10.85
N ARG A 18 -3.67 -7.51 -10.97
CA ARG A 18 -4.62 -8.64 -10.87
C ARG A 18 -4.41 -9.68 -11.97
N GLY A 19 -4.01 -9.25 -13.17
CA GLY A 19 -3.61 -10.13 -14.26
C GLY A 19 -2.34 -10.92 -13.95
N VAL A 20 -1.35 -10.28 -13.31
CA VAL A 20 -0.10 -10.92 -12.86
C VAL A 20 -0.37 -11.98 -11.80
N ASP A 21 -1.19 -11.69 -10.80
CA ASP A 21 -1.55 -12.67 -9.76
C ASP A 21 -2.28 -13.87 -10.38
N ARG A 22 -3.24 -13.60 -11.27
CA ARG A 22 -3.96 -14.64 -12.01
C ARG A 22 -3.02 -15.49 -12.84
N TRP A 23 -2.10 -14.88 -13.60
CA TRP A 23 -1.10 -15.56 -14.41
C TRP A 23 -0.21 -16.47 -13.55
N ALA A 24 0.24 -15.99 -12.39
CA ALA A 24 1.06 -16.77 -11.48
C ALA A 24 0.30 -18.00 -10.95
N ILE A 25 -0.98 -17.85 -10.61
CA ILE A 25 -1.80 -18.94 -10.07
C ILE A 25 -2.21 -19.93 -11.16
N GLU A 26 -2.81 -19.43 -12.24
CA GLU A 26 -3.47 -20.26 -13.27
C GLU A 26 -2.47 -20.85 -14.26
N GLU A 27 -1.40 -20.13 -14.62
CA GLU A 27 -0.44 -20.57 -15.65
C GLU A 27 0.87 -21.09 -15.07
N GLN A 28 1.34 -20.53 -13.96
CA GLN A 28 2.60 -20.95 -13.33
C GLN A 28 2.40 -21.91 -12.15
N GLY A 29 1.14 -22.19 -11.77
CA GLY A 29 0.82 -23.12 -10.68
C GLY A 29 1.23 -22.62 -9.29
N ALA A 30 1.41 -21.31 -9.11
CA ALA A 30 1.65 -20.73 -7.79
C ALA A 30 0.40 -20.89 -6.92
N SER A 31 0.60 -21.13 -5.62
CA SER A 31 -0.52 -21.16 -4.67
C SER A 31 -0.88 -19.74 -4.24
N GLY A 32 -2.16 -19.36 -4.38
CA GLY A 32 -2.67 -18.06 -3.89
C GLY A 32 -2.38 -17.86 -2.41
N LEU A 33 -2.55 -18.91 -1.61
CA LEU A 33 -2.19 -18.92 -0.19
C LEU A 33 -0.70 -18.69 0.06
N GLU A 34 0.20 -19.21 -0.79
CA GLU A 34 1.65 -18.97 -0.63
C GLU A 34 2.03 -17.54 -1.00
N LEU A 35 1.41 -16.96 -2.04
CA LEU A 35 1.61 -15.56 -2.40
C LEU A 35 1.13 -14.64 -1.27
N MET A 36 -0.06 -14.90 -0.72
CA MET A 36 -0.63 -14.20 0.43
C MET A 36 0.23 -14.38 1.70
N GLU A 37 0.78 -15.58 1.92
CA GLU A 37 1.69 -15.85 3.03
C GLU A 37 2.96 -14.98 2.95
N ARG A 38 3.55 -14.84 1.75
CA ARG A 38 4.73 -14.00 1.53
C ARG A 38 4.41 -12.51 1.64
N ALA A 39 3.27 -12.10 1.10
CA ALA A 39 2.75 -10.74 1.21
C ALA A 39 2.57 -10.34 2.68
N GLY A 40 1.83 -11.15 3.43
CA GLY A 40 1.58 -10.93 4.85
C GLY A 40 2.85 -11.04 5.71
N ALA A 41 3.79 -11.93 5.40
CA ALA A 41 5.08 -12.00 6.09
C ALA A 41 5.91 -10.74 5.88
N GLY A 42 5.93 -10.19 4.67
CA GLY A 42 6.55 -8.90 4.40
C GLY A 42 5.87 -7.76 5.14
N GLY A 43 4.53 -7.73 5.15
CA GLY A 43 3.74 -6.76 5.90
C GLY A 43 3.99 -6.82 7.40
N ALA A 44 4.01 -8.01 8.00
CA ALA A 44 4.30 -8.21 9.42
C ALA A 44 5.66 -7.63 9.78
N ARG A 45 6.72 -7.93 9.01
CA ARG A 45 8.05 -7.36 9.25
C ARG A 45 8.08 -5.83 9.15
N ALA A 46 7.28 -5.24 8.26
CA ALA A 46 7.19 -3.78 8.16
C ALA A 46 6.51 -3.18 9.40
N VAL A 47 5.48 -3.84 9.92
CA VAL A 47 4.79 -3.47 11.16
C VAL A 47 5.71 -3.63 12.36
N GLU A 48 6.46 -4.73 12.47
CA GLU A 48 7.46 -4.95 13.53
C GLU A 48 8.51 -3.85 13.54
N ARG A 49 9.16 -3.57 12.40
CA ARG A 49 10.15 -2.49 12.28
C ARG A 49 9.58 -1.13 12.69
N MET A 50 8.29 -0.90 12.46
CA MET A 50 7.64 0.34 12.85
C MET A 50 7.35 0.37 14.35
N ALA A 51 6.86 -0.73 14.93
CA ALA A 51 6.63 -0.87 16.36
C ALA A 51 7.93 -0.75 17.18
N GLU A 52 9.04 -1.33 16.72
CA GLU A 52 10.36 -1.23 17.35
C GLU A 52 10.90 0.20 17.45
N ARG A 53 10.49 1.09 16.54
CA ARG A 53 10.87 2.51 16.58
C ARG A 53 10.04 3.32 17.56
N MET A 54 8.99 2.74 18.15
CA MET A 54 8.12 3.41 19.12
C MET A 54 8.67 3.23 20.54
N THR A 55 8.52 4.25 21.38
CA THR A 55 9.17 4.31 22.70
C THR A 55 8.56 3.42 23.78
N ARG A 56 7.46 2.73 23.48
CA ARG A 56 6.71 1.88 24.40
C ARG A 56 6.20 0.66 23.64
N GLU A 57 5.91 -0.42 24.36
CA GLU A 57 5.20 -1.56 23.78
C GLU A 57 3.88 -1.07 23.16
N VAL A 58 3.68 -1.38 21.88
CA VAL A 58 2.54 -0.90 21.11
C VAL A 58 1.61 -2.06 20.79
N ARG A 59 0.35 -1.91 21.20
CA ARG A 59 -0.74 -2.74 20.71
C ARG A 59 -0.97 -2.44 19.23
N VAL A 60 -1.06 -3.50 18.43
CA VAL A 60 -1.39 -3.44 17.00
C VAL A 60 -2.87 -3.78 16.82
N CYS A 61 -3.59 -2.99 16.04
CA CYS A 61 -4.91 -3.37 15.55
C CYS A 61 -4.85 -3.60 14.04
N VAL A 62 -5.28 -4.77 13.58
CA VAL A 62 -5.37 -5.09 12.16
C VAL A 62 -6.83 -5.01 11.72
N VAL A 63 -7.13 -4.13 10.78
CA VAL A 63 -8.49 -3.93 10.27
C VAL A 63 -8.60 -4.56 8.89
N CYS A 64 -9.31 -5.67 8.81
CA CYS A 64 -9.40 -6.52 7.63
C CYS A 64 -10.69 -6.30 6.84
N GLY A 65 -10.53 -6.17 5.52
CA GLY A 65 -11.58 -6.21 4.53
C GLY A 65 -12.12 -7.62 4.28
N LYS A 66 -13.10 -7.72 3.36
CA LYS A 66 -13.68 -9.01 2.95
C LYS A 66 -12.91 -9.75 1.85
N GLY A 67 -12.02 -9.04 1.14
CA GLY A 67 -11.29 -9.57 -0.02
C GLY A 67 -9.88 -10.05 0.32
N ASN A 68 -9.07 -10.28 -0.71
CA ASN A 68 -7.69 -10.75 -0.55
C ASN A 68 -6.83 -9.82 0.31
N ASN A 69 -7.02 -8.50 0.22
CA ASN A 69 -6.30 -7.55 1.08
C ASN A 69 -6.58 -7.81 2.58
N GLY A 70 -7.82 -8.17 2.92
CA GLY A 70 -8.16 -8.58 4.27
C GLY A 70 -7.51 -9.91 4.67
N GLY A 71 -7.34 -10.82 3.72
CA GLY A 71 -6.55 -12.05 3.89
C GLY A 71 -5.08 -11.77 4.18
N ASP A 72 -4.45 -10.85 3.44
CA ASP A 72 -3.08 -10.38 3.74
C ASP A 72 -2.99 -9.81 5.17
N GLY A 73 -3.99 -9.01 5.57
CA GLY A 73 -4.13 -8.53 6.95
C GLY A 73 -4.24 -9.66 7.98
N LEU A 74 -5.01 -10.71 7.72
CA LEU A 74 -5.12 -11.86 8.62
C LEU A 74 -3.79 -12.62 8.77
N VAL A 75 -3.01 -12.75 7.68
CA VAL A 75 -1.64 -13.28 7.75
C VAL A 75 -0.75 -12.39 8.61
N VAL A 76 -0.78 -11.07 8.39
CA VAL A 76 -0.03 -10.09 9.20
C VAL A 76 -0.38 -10.26 10.68
N ALA A 77 -1.67 -10.34 11.00
CA ALA A 77 -2.15 -10.49 12.37
C ALA A 77 -1.64 -11.78 13.03
N ARG A 78 -1.74 -12.92 12.33
CA ARG A 78 -1.25 -14.21 12.83
C ARG A 78 0.25 -14.16 13.10
N LEU A 79 1.04 -13.72 12.14
CA LEU A 79 2.50 -13.71 12.27
C LEU A 79 2.97 -12.76 13.39
N LEU A 80 2.31 -11.62 13.57
CA LEU A 80 2.59 -10.72 14.70
C LEU A 80 2.23 -11.35 16.05
N ARG A 81 1.13 -12.12 16.13
CA ARG A 81 0.77 -12.88 17.34
C ARG A 81 1.81 -13.96 17.64
N ASP A 82 2.25 -14.70 16.62
CA ASP A 82 3.28 -15.73 16.73
C ASP A 82 4.62 -15.13 17.21
N ALA A 83 4.92 -13.90 16.82
CA ALA A 83 6.07 -13.13 17.28
C ALA A 83 5.88 -12.50 18.68
N GLY A 84 4.73 -12.69 19.33
CA GLY A 84 4.45 -12.25 20.70
C GLY A 84 3.88 -10.83 20.83
N HIS A 85 3.49 -10.18 19.73
CA HIS A 85 2.84 -8.87 19.79
C HIS A 85 1.39 -8.95 20.29
N ARG A 86 0.94 -7.90 20.97
CA ARG A 86 -0.47 -7.73 21.34
C ARG A 86 -1.27 -7.25 20.13
N VAL A 87 -2.02 -8.17 19.51
CA VAL A 87 -2.75 -7.90 18.27
C VAL A 87 -4.26 -8.11 18.43
N SER A 88 -5.04 -7.05 18.23
CA SER A 88 -6.48 -7.15 17.95
C SER A 88 -6.74 -7.22 16.45
N VAL A 89 -7.75 -8.00 16.04
CA VAL A 89 -8.19 -8.09 14.65
C VAL A 89 -9.63 -7.60 14.59
N VAL A 90 -9.94 -6.76 13.60
CA VAL A 90 -11.29 -6.28 13.33
C VAL A 90 -11.65 -6.63 11.90
N CYS A 91 -12.78 -7.29 11.68
CA CYS A 91 -13.30 -7.54 10.34
C CYS A 91 -14.46 -6.58 10.04
N VAL A 92 -14.40 -5.91 8.88
CA VAL A 92 -15.46 -4.97 8.45
C VAL A 92 -16.72 -5.70 7.96
N SER A 93 -16.61 -6.97 7.61
CA SER A 93 -17.72 -7.85 7.27
C SER A 93 -17.82 -9.00 8.29
N PRO A 94 -18.99 -9.66 8.40
CA PRO A 94 -19.11 -10.90 9.16
C PRO A 94 -18.02 -11.92 8.75
N PRO A 95 -17.36 -12.59 9.72
CA PRO A 95 -16.31 -13.56 9.42
C PRO A 95 -16.76 -14.71 8.49
N ASP A 96 -18.04 -15.09 8.58
CA ASP A 96 -18.70 -16.10 7.74
C ASP A 96 -19.03 -15.61 6.33
N GLU A 97 -18.77 -14.34 5.99
CA GLU A 97 -18.82 -13.81 4.62
C GLU A 97 -17.45 -13.85 3.90
N LEU A 98 -16.35 -14.09 4.63
CA LEU A 98 -15.03 -14.26 4.01
C LEU A 98 -15.00 -15.51 3.14
N ARG A 99 -14.31 -15.44 1.99
CA ARG A 99 -14.21 -16.54 1.02
C ARG A 99 -12.76 -16.70 0.56
N GLY A 100 -12.47 -17.86 -0.02
CA GLY A 100 -11.16 -18.17 -0.59
C GLY A 100 -10.03 -18.04 0.44
N ASP A 101 -8.92 -17.46 0.01
CA ASP A 101 -7.69 -17.37 0.81
C ASP A 101 -7.87 -16.54 2.10
N ALA A 102 -8.77 -15.57 2.11
CA ALA A 102 -9.07 -14.79 3.31
C ALA A 102 -9.80 -15.64 4.38
N ALA A 103 -10.72 -16.52 3.97
CA ALA A 103 -11.38 -17.44 4.89
C ALA A 103 -10.39 -18.48 5.45
N ALA A 104 -9.53 -19.03 4.59
CA ALA A 104 -8.50 -19.97 5.01
C ALA A 104 -7.51 -19.36 6.02
N ASN A 105 -7.14 -18.09 5.85
CA ASN A 105 -6.28 -17.41 6.82
C ASN A 105 -7.01 -16.99 8.10
N LEU A 106 -8.33 -16.78 8.05
CA LEU A 106 -9.13 -16.64 9.27
C LEU A 106 -9.15 -17.94 10.08
N GLU A 107 -9.32 -19.10 9.44
CA GLU A 107 -9.28 -20.40 10.11
C GLU A 107 -7.91 -20.68 10.76
N ARG A 108 -6.83 -20.17 10.16
CA ARG A 108 -5.46 -20.27 10.70
C ARG A 108 -5.15 -19.23 11.78
N LEU A 109 -6.06 -18.33 12.11
CA LEU A 109 -5.84 -17.30 13.13
C LEU A 109 -6.03 -17.89 14.53
N GLU A 110 -4.93 -18.04 15.27
CA GLU A 110 -4.96 -18.50 16.66
C GLU A 110 -5.30 -17.37 17.65
N GLY A 111 -5.88 -17.74 18.80
CA GLY A 111 -6.22 -16.82 19.89
C GLY A 111 -7.61 -16.20 19.78
N ALA A 112 -7.76 -14.97 20.27
CA ALA A 112 -9.05 -14.27 20.20
C ALA A 112 -9.43 -14.02 18.73
N GLY A 113 -10.64 -14.45 18.37
CA GLY A 113 -11.20 -14.23 17.03
C GLY A 113 -11.37 -12.75 16.70
N PRO A 114 -11.66 -12.43 15.43
CA PRO A 114 -11.85 -11.06 15.00
C PRO A 114 -13.05 -10.42 15.70
N LEU A 115 -12.88 -9.17 16.12
CA LEU A 115 -13.95 -8.31 16.58
C LEU A 115 -14.78 -7.88 15.37
N ARG A 116 -16.09 -7.81 15.57
CA ARG A 116 -17.02 -7.20 14.63
C ARG A 116 -17.47 -5.87 15.19
N LEU A 117 -17.41 -4.83 14.35
CA LEU A 117 -17.92 -3.51 14.67
C LEU A 117 -19.02 -3.15 13.68
N ASP A 118 -20.13 -2.65 14.21
CA ASP A 118 -21.29 -2.20 13.45
C ASP A 118 -21.71 -0.78 13.89
N GLY A 119 -22.02 0.09 12.92
CA GLY A 119 -22.66 1.39 13.18
C GLY A 119 -21.97 2.21 14.27
N SER A 120 -22.63 2.38 15.42
CA SER A 120 -22.11 3.17 16.56
C SER A 120 -20.84 2.58 17.19
N SER A 121 -20.56 1.29 17.00
CA SER A 121 -19.36 0.62 17.54
C SER A 121 -18.07 1.18 16.94
N TRP A 122 -18.11 1.74 15.71
CA TRP A 122 -17.00 2.47 15.10
C TRP A 122 -16.84 3.90 15.64
N GLN A 123 -17.87 4.42 16.32
CA GLN A 123 -17.98 5.82 16.74
C GLN A 123 -17.79 6.02 18.25
N GLN A 124 -17.90 4.95 19.03
CA GLN A 124 -17.76 5.01 20.48
C GLN A 124 -16.28 5.21 20.86
N PRO A 125 -15.93 6.28 21.60
CA PRO A 125 -14.71 6.26 22.37
C PRO A 125 -14.83 5.15 23.45
N PRO A 126 -13.72 4.53 23.86
CA PRO A 126 -13.76 3.49 24.88
C PRO A 126 -14.43 4.00 26.16
N GLY A 127 -15.33 3.19 26.71
CA GLY A 127 -15.80 3.36 28.08
C GLY A 127 -14.68 3.03 29.08
N PRO A 128 -14.76 3.51 30.33
CA PRO A 128 -13.79 3.14 31.35
C PRO A 128 -13.84 1.61 31.59
N GLY A 129 -12.79 0.89 31.17
CA GLY A 129 -12.67 -0.56 31.32
C GLY A 129 -12.93 -1.37 30.05
N ASP A 130 -13.42 -0.74 28.98
CA ASP A 130 -13.54 -1.36 27.65
C ASP A 130 -12.30 -1.03 26.83
N GLU A 131 -11.60 -2.05 26.33
CA GLU A 131 -10.54 -1.82 25.34
C GLU A 131 -11.21 -1.43 24.02
N ALA A 132 -11.10 -0.16 23.60
CA ALA A 132 -11.63 0.20 22.29
C ALA A 132 -10.90 -0.60 21.21
N PRO A 133 -11.60 -1.09 20.18
CA PRO A 133 -11.01 -1.93 19.14
C PRO A 133 -9.80 -1.29 18.45
N LEU A 134 -9.83 0.05 18.35
CA LEU A 134 -8.82 0.90 17.71
C LEU A 134 -7.98 1.71 18.71
N GLU A 135 -8.01 1.40 20.02
CA GLU A 135 -7.02 1.91 21.00
C GLU A 135 -5.68 1.17 20.81
N ALA A 136 -5.13 1.33 19.60
CA ALA A 136 -3.85 0.80 19.20
C ALA A 136 -2.89 1.98 18.99
N GLY A 137 -1.61 1.78 19.33
CA GLY A 137 -0.60 2.77 18.93
C GLY A 137 -0.22 2.64 17.45
N LEU A 138 -0.57 1.50 16.83
CA LEU A 138 -0.29 1.18 15.44
C LEU A 138 -1.48 0.43 14.84
N ILE A 139 -1.96 0.90 13.68
CA ILE A 139 -3.04 0.26 12.93
C ILE A 139 -2.48 -0.31 11.64
N VAL A 140 -2.91 -1.51 11.28
CA VAL A 140 -2.71 -2.10 9.96
C VAL A 140 -4.01 -1.95 9.18
N ASP A 141 -3.96 -1.15 8.12
CA ASP A 141 -5.06 -0.96 7.19
C ASP A 141 -5.01 -2.01 6.09
N ALA A 142 -5.91 -2.99 6.19
CA ALA A 142 -6.09 -4.08 5.24
C ALA A 142 -7.55 -4.12 4.73
N VAL A 143 -8.23 -2.96 4.67
CA VAL A 143 -9.67 -2.89 4.38
C VAL A 143 -9.97 -3.02 2.88
N LEU A 144 -9.27 -2.26 2.04
CA LEU A 144 -9.45 -2.21 0.59
C LEU A 144 -8.07 -2.22 -0.07
N GLY A 145 -7.91 -2.98 -1.15
CA GLY A 145 -6.66 -3.02 -1.94
C GLY A 145 -6.91 -2.67 -3.41
N THR A 146 -6.06 -3.18 -4.30
CA THR A 146 -6.15 -2.99 -5.77
C THR A 146 -7.49 -3.34 -6.43
N GLY A 147 -8.36 -4.13 -5.79
CA GLY A 147 -9.71 -4.42 -6.29
C GLY A 147 -10.73 -3.29 -6.11
N PHE A 148 -10.39 -2.24 -5.35
CA PHE A 148 -11.29 -1.13 -5.05
C PHE A 148 -11.26 -0.05 -6.14
N SER A 149 -12.43 0.52 -6.44
CA SER A 149 -12.58 1.73 -7.23
C SER A 149 -13.79 2.54 -6.75
N GLY A 150 -13.75 3.86 -6.98
CA GLY A 150 -14.85 4.75 -6.62
C GLY A 150 -14.70 5.35 -5.22
N GLU A 151 -15.82 5.52 -4.52
CA GLU A 151 -15.90 6.11 -3.18
C GLU A 151 -16.24 5.01 -2.15
N PRO A 152 -15.49 4.90 -1.03
CA PRO A 152 -15.80 3.90 -0.01
C PRO A 152 -17.20 4.13 0.56
N ASN A 153 -17.91 3.04 0.84
CA ASN A 153 -19.26 3.08 1.42
C ASN A 153 -19.46 2.00 2.48
N GLY A 154 -20.57 2.07 3.22
CA GLY A 154 -20.94 1.12 4.25
C GLY A 154 -19.85 0.90 5.30
N ALA A 155 -19.65 -0.36 5.71
CA ALA A 155 -18.68 -0.73 6.73
C ALA A 155 -17.23 -0.37 6.38
N ALA A 156 -16.86 -0.35 5.09
CA ALA A 156 -15.52 0.07 4.68
C ALA A 156 -15.31 1.58 4.92
N ALA A 157 -16.30 2.42 4.60
CA ALA A 157 -16.24 3.85 4.90
C ALA A 157 -16.20 4.12 6.42
N GLU A 158 -16.99 3.38 7.20
CA GLU A 158 -17.01 3.47 8.66
C GLU A 158 -15.64 3.12 9.26
N ALA A 159 -15.02 2.03 8.77
CA ALA A 159 -13.68 1.61 9.17
C ALA A 159 -12.62 2.66 8.83
N ILE A 160 -12.60 3.18 7.60
CA ILE A 160 -11.66 4.23 7.19
C ILE A 160 -11.83 5.48 8.05
N ALA A 161 -13.07 5.88 8.34
CA ALA A 161 -13.35 7.02 9.20
C ALA A 161 -12.86 6.79 10.63
N ALA A 162 -13.00 5.57 11.16
CA ALA A 162 -12.55 5.21 12.50
C ALA A 162 -11.01 5.15 12.59
N ILE A 163 -10.33 4.58 11.59
CA ILE A 163 -8.87 4.61 11.47
C ILE A 163 -8.39 6.06 11.50
N LYS A 164 -9.00 6.94 10.69
CA LYS A 164 -8.64 8.37 10.65
C LYS A 164 -8.83 9.07 12.00
N ARG A 165 -9.89 8.73 12.75
CA ARG A 165 -10.16 9.32 14.07
C ARG A 165 -9.22 8.82 15.17
N SER A 166 -8.64 7.62 15.03
CA SER A 166 -7.78 7.02 16.06
C SER A 166 -6.55 7.86 16.40
N GLY A 167 -6.03 8.62 15.42
CA GLY A 167 -4.75 9.32 15.54
C GLY A 167 -3.52 8.40 15.64
N ALA A 168 -3.71 7.08 15.53
CA ALA A 168 -2.63 6.10 15.54
C ALA A 168 -1.81 6.19 14.26
N ALA A 169 -0.56 5.73 14.32
CA ALA A 169 0.23 5.56 13.12
C ALA A 169 -0.35 4.38 12.31
N VAL A 170 -0.35 4.48 10.98
CA VAL A 170 -0.99 3.46 10.12
C VAL A 170 0.01 2.86 9.13
N VAL A 171 -0.01 1.54 9.01
CA VAL A 171 0.64 0.79 7.92
C VAL A 171 -0.46 0.25 7.00
N SER A 172 -0.51 0.72 5.76
CA SER A 172 -1.46 0.20 4.77
C SER A 172 -0.88 -0.99 4.01
N VAL A 173 -1.73 -1.98 3.79
CA VAL A 173 -1.44 -3.20 3.04
C VAL A 173 -1.92 -3.03 1.60
N ASP A 174 -1.03 -3.31 0.66
CA ASP A 174 -1.16 -3.10 -0.79
C ASP A 174 -1.24 -1.61 -1.20
N VAL A 175 -2.31 -0.93 -0.79
CA VAL A 175 -2.66 0.46 -1.10
C VAL A 175 -3.49 1.04 0.07
N PRO A 176 -3.34 2.32 0.46
CA PRO A 176 -4.20 2.91 1.49
C PRO A 176 -5.67 2.82 1.09
N SER A 177 -6.49 2.29 1.99
CA SER A 177 -7.92 2.09 1.72
C SER A 177 -8.60 3.42 1.36
N GLY A 178 -9.29 3.43 0.23
CA GLY A 178 -9.92 4.64 -0.35
C GLY A 178 -9.10 5.35 -1.43
N VAL A 179 -7.86 4.91 -1.68
CA VAL A 179 -7.04 5.38 -2.80
C VAL A 179 -7.22 4.44 -4.01
N ASP A 180 -7.46 5.02 -5.18
CA ASP A 180 -7.43 4.28 -6.45
C ASP A 180 -5.98 3.93 -6.82
N ALA A 181 -5.68 2.63 -6.87
CA ALA A 181 -4.32 2.13 -7.07
C ALA A 181 -3.72 2.51 -8.43
N SER A 182 -4.55 2.72 -9.46
CA SER A 182 -4.11 3.00 -10.83
C SER A 182 -3.86 4.49 -11.08
N SER A 183 -4.68 5.36 -10.50
CA SER A 183 -4.69 6.80 -10.79
C SER A 183 -4.22 7.67 -9.63
N GLY A 184 -4.28 7.16 -8.39
CA GLY A 184 -4.06 7.94 -7.18
C GLY A 184 -5.25 8.83 -6.82
N ALA A 185 -6.38 8.71 -7.51
CA ALA A 185 -7.59 9.43 -7.17
C ALA A 185 -8.11 9.01 -5.79
N VAL A 186 -8.61 9.99 -5.02
CA VAL A 186 -9.31 9.77 -3.76
C VAL A 186 -10.70 10.38 -3.90
N ARG A 187 -11.74 9.56 -3.71
CA ARG A 187 -13.14 10.00 -3.78
C ARG A 187 -13.76 9.72 -2.40
N GLY A 188 -13.99 10.78 -1.63
CA GLY A 188 -14.49 10.67 -0.27
C GLY A 188 -13.38 10.39 0.75
N LEU A 189 -13.56 9.35 1.57
CA LEU A 189 -12.64 9.00 2.66
C LEU A 189 -11.47 8.15 2.16
N ALA A 190 -10.27 8.41 2.66
CA ALA A 190 -9.12 7.54 2.48
C ALA A 190 -8.25 7.55 3.74
N VAL A 191 -7.55 6.43 3.96
CA VAL A 191 -6.56 6.28 5.02
C VAL A 191 -5.33 7.14 4.70
N HIS A 192 -4.73 7.77 5.72
CA HIS A 192 -3.39 8.34 5.63
C HIS A 192 -2.42 7.40 6.34
N ALA A 193 -1.60 6.71 5.55
CA ALA A 193 -0.59 5.81 6.04
C ALA A 193 0.71 6.55 6.34
N ALA A 194 1.37 6.15 7.42
CA ALA A 194 2.78 6.49 7.64
C ALA A 194 3.67 5.67 6.69
N ARG A 195 3.25 4.43 6.39
CA ARG A 195 3.92 3.52 5.46
C ARG A 195 2.90 2.68 4.70
N THR A 196 3.16 2.41 3.43
CA THR A 196 2.42 1.44 2.62
C THR A 196 3.36 0.33 2.21
N VAL A 197 2.97 -0.92 2.50
CA VAL A 197 3.63 -2.10 1.91
C VAL A 197 2.83 -2.53 0.69
N THR A 198 3.50 -2.71 -0.44
CA THR A 198 2.85 -3.10 -1.70
C THR A 198 3.54 -4.29 -2.32
N PHE A 199 2.80 -5.14 -3.02
CA PHE A 199 3.28 -6.47 -3.36
C PHE A 199 3.70 -6.60 -4.83
N HIS A 200 4.84 -7.25 -5.02
CA HIS A 200 5.58 -7.52 -6.26
C HIS A 200 6.02 -6.30 -7.06
N ALA A 201 5.13 -5.31 -7.26
CA ALA A 201 5.41 -4.07 -7.94
C ALA A 201 4.61 -2.91 -7.34
N GLY A 202 5.17 -1.71 -7.46
CA GLY A 202 4.47 -0.48 -7.14
C GLY A 202 3.32 -0.21 -8.12
N LYS A 203 2.24 0.40 -7.63
CA LYS A 203 1.13 0.89 -8.46
C LYS A 203 1.18 2.42 -8.58
N PRO A 204 0.82 3.03 -9.73
CA PRO A 204 0.98 4.47 -9.93
C PRO A 204 0.28 5.34 -8.88
N GLY A 205 -0.85 4.90 -8.35
CA GLY A 205 -1.62 5.64 -7.35
C GLY A 205 -0.89 5.90 -6.03
N LEU A 206 0.20 5.18 -5.75
CA LEU A 206 1.06 5.42 -4.58
C LEU A 206 2.06 6.57 -4.79
N TRP A 207 2.26 7.03 -6.04
CA TRP A 207 3.20 8.11 -6.39
C TRP A 207 2.55 9.30 -7.09
N ILE A 208 1.29 9.20 -7.49
CA ILE A 208 0.52 10.28 -8.09
C ILE A 208 -0.39 10.92 -7.03
N ARG A 209 -0.45 12.27 -7.00
CA ARG A 209 -1.35 12.98 -6.08
C ARG A 209 -2.81 12.88 -6.54
N PRO A 210 -3.78 12.79 -5.61
CA PRO A 210 -3.61 12.89 -4.15
C PRO A 210 -3.08 11.61 -3.46
N GLY A 211 -3.19 10.43 -4.06
CA GLY A 211 -2.82 9.14 -3.44
C GLY A 211 -1.42 9.07 -2.82
N LYS A 212 -0.43 9.73 -3.42
CA LYS A 212 0.93 9.90 -2.83
C LYS A 212 0.92 10.47 -1.40
N GLU A 213 0.02 11.40 -1.10
CA GLU A 213 -0.12 12.04 0.22
C GLU A 213 -0.74 11.08 1.26
N HIS A 214 -1.41 10.04 0.79
CA HIS A 214 -2.00 8.99 1.60
C HIS A 214 -1.08 7.78 1.79
N ALA A 215 -0.14 7.55 0.87
CA ALA A 215 0.70 6.37 0.86
C ALA A 215 1.85 6.40 1.88
N GLY A 216 2.30 7.58 2.31
CA GLY A 216 3.46 7.70 3.19
C GLY A 216 4.74 7.14 2.55
N GLU A 217 5.57 6.47 3.33
CA GLU A 217 6.73 5.74 2.80
C GLU A 217 6.27 4.45 2.12
N VAL A 218 6.65 4.23 0.86
CA VAL A 218 6.25 3.02 0.10
C VAL A 218 7.36 1.99 0.10
N GLU A 219 7.03 0.76 0.47
CA GLU A 219 7.92 -0.40 0.43
C GLU A 219 7.35 -1.48 -0.50
N VAL A 220 8.09 -1.83 -1.55
CA VAL A 220 7.70 -2.91 -2.47
C VAL A 220 8.27 -4.23 -1.96
N ILE A 221 7.41 -5.21 -1.74
CA ILE A 221 7.74 -6.52 -1.20
C ILE A 221 7.67 -7.56 -2.31
N ASP A 222 8.76 -8.27 -2.54
CA ASP A 222 8.76 -9.41 -3.45
C ASP A 222 8.00 -10.59 -2.83
N ILE A 223 6.95 -11.05 -3.50
CA ILE A 223 6.12 -12.19 -3.09
C ILE A 223 6.42 -13.46 -3.90
N GLY A 224 7.49 -13.45 -4.71
CA GLY A 224 7.94 -14.61 -5.46
C GLY A 224 7.10 -14.91 -6.70
N ILE A 225 6.52 -13.89 -7.34
CA ILE A 225 5.93 -14.05 -8.67
C ILE A 225 7.05 -14.42 -9.66
N PRO A 226 6.89 -15.48 -10.47
CA PRO A 226 7.90 -15.91 -11.43
C PRO A 226 8.26 -14.83 -12.46
N ARG A 227 9.51 -14.88 -12.96
CA ARG A 227 9.96 -14.02 -14.06
C ARG A 227 9.12 -14.30 -15.32
N GLY A 228 8.87 -13.26 -16.10
CA GLY A 228 8.09 -13.35 -17.34
C GLY A 228 6.60 -13.02 -17.16
N ALA A 229 6.18 -12.64 -15.95
CA ALA A 229 4.83 -12.14 -15.71
C ALA A 229 4.48 -10.97 -16.67
N PRO A 230 3.22 -10.88 -17.14
CA PRO A 230 2.77 -9.86 -18.07
C PRO A 230 2.59 -8.49 -17.39
N MET A 231 3.69 -7.89 -16.95
CA MET A 231 3.73 -6.63 -16.18
C MET A 231 3.77 -5.39 -17.10
N ALA A 232 2.91 -5.35 -18.11
CA ALA A 232 2.87 -4.20 -19.01
C ALA A 232 2.55 -2.91 -18.23
N ALA A 233 3.38 -1.88 -18.37
CA ALA A 233 3.17 -0.59 -17.70
C ALA A 233 3.38 0.56 -18.67
N SER A 234 2.52 1.57 -18.58
CA SER A 234 2.64 2.84 -19.32
C SER A 234 3.32 3.94 -18.49
N VAL A 235 3.47 3.70 -17.19
CA VAL A 235 4.06 4.63 -16.21
C VAL A 235 5.20 3.92 -15.50
N GLY A 236 6.24 4.68 -15.12
CA GLY A 236 7.34 4.15 -14.31
C GLY A 236 7.93 5.21 -13.38
N LEU A 237 8.62 4.76 -12.33
CA LEU A 237 9.37 5.61 -11.42
C LEU A 237 10.74 5.92 -11.97
N ILE A 238 11.11 7.20 -11.97
CA ILE A 238 12.47 7.62 -12.30
C ILE A 238 13.39 7.18 -11.17
N GLU A 239 14.29 6.25 -11.50
CA GLU A 239 15.30 5.75 -10.58
C GLU A 239 16.60 6.56 -10.65
N ARG A 240 17.49 6.33 -9.68
CA ARG A 240 18.83 6.92 -9.68
C ARG A 240 19.63 6.63 -10.96
N SER A 241 19.34 5.52 -11.65
CA SER A 241 19.97 5.16 -12.93
C SER A 241 19.74 6.20 -14.04
N VAL A 242 18.76 7.10 -13.91
CA VAL A 242 18.61 8.25 -14.82
C VAL A 242 19.88 9.12 -14.87
N ALA A 243 20.66 9.14 -13.78
CA ALA A 243 21.92 9.87 -13.73
C ALA A 243 22.98 9.31 -14.72
N GLU A 244 22.83 8.08 -15.19
CA GLU A 244 23.69 7.49 -16.22
C GLU A 244 23.48 8.14 -17.59
N LEU A 245 22.34 8.79 -17.80
CA LEU A 245 22.08 9.58 -19.01
C LEU A 245 22.84 10.92 -19.03
N LEU A 246 23.40 11.34 -17.90
CA LEU A 246 24.09 12.63 -17.82
C LEU A 246 25.33 12.62 -18.73
N PRO A 247 25.46 13.60 -19.65
CA PRO A 247 26.63 13.70 -20.50
C PRO A 247 27.91 13.85 -19.67
N ARG A 248 28.90 12.99 -19.93
CA ARG A 248 30.21 13.07 -19.25
C ARG A 248 31.10 14.10 -19.96
N ARG A 249 31.67 15.05 -19.21
CA ARG A 249 32.66 16.00 -19.74
C ARG A 249 34.07 15.45 -19.51
N GLY A 250 34.82 15.30 -20.60
CA GLY A 250 36.24 14.95 -20.54
C GLY A 250 37.13 16.16 -20.20
N PRO A 251 38.40 15.94 -19.80
CA PRO A 251 39.34 17.01 -19.46
C PRO A 251 39.63 18.01 -20.59
N SER A 252 39.45 17.58 -21.84
CA SER A 252 39.61 18.41 -23.04
C SER A 252 38.33 19.15 -23.46
N GLY A 253 37.28 19.10 -22.65
CA GLY A 253 36.00 19.74 -22.96
C GLY A 253 36.12 21.26 -23.08
N THR A 254 35.49 21.85 -24.10
CA THR A 254 35.43 23.30 -24.31
C THR A 254 34.00 23.81 -24.17
N LYS A 255 33.79 25.13 -24.16
CA LYS A 255 32.44 25.71 -24.19
C LYS A 255 31.62 25.25 -25.40
N PHE A 256 32.29 24.93 -26.51
CA PHE A 256 31.64 24.50 -27.75
C PHE A 256 31.27 23.01 -27.75
N SER A 257 31.91 22.19 -26.91
CA SER A 257 31.63 20.74 -26.83
C SER A 257 30.45 20.39 -25.92
N SER A 258 29.70 21.37 -25.43
CA SER A 258 28.58 21.15 -24.49
C SER A 258 27.25 21.69 -25.01
N GLY A 259 27.19 22.01 -26.31
CA GLY A 259 26.01 22.60 -26.94
C GLY A 259 25.83 24.07 -26.60
N HIS A 260 24.91 24.71 -27.31
CA HIS A 260 24.49 26.09 -27.07
C HIS A 260 22.95 26.09 -26.98
N VAL A 261 22.40 26.85 -26.04
CA VAL A 261 20.96 27.02 -25.87
C VAL A 261 20.63 28.49 -25.98
N LEU A 262 19.66 28.84 -26.83
CA LEU A 262 19.04 30.15 -26.87
C LEU A 262 17.72 30.08 -26.10
N LEU A 263 17.58 30.87 -25.05
CA LEU A 263 16.33 31.03 -24.31
C LEU A 263 15.64 32.32 -24.79
N ALA A 264 14.46 32.18 -25.38
CA ALA A 264 13.62 33.30 -25.78
C ALA A 264 12.29 33.20 -25.01
N GLY A 265 12.03 34.18 -24.15
CA GLY A 265 10.84 34.20 -23.31
C GLY A 265 10.70 35.50 -22.55
N GLY A 266 9.63 35.61 -21.77
CA GLY A 266 9.29 36.81 -21.01
C GLY A 266 8.22 37.67 -21.67
N SER A 267 7.57 38.47 -20.84
CA SER A 267 6.56 39.45 -21.24
C SER A 267 6.54 40.60 -20.24
N ARG A 268 5.72 41.63 -20.49
CA ARG A 268 5.58 42.76 -19.56
C ARG A 268 5.07 42.25 -18.20
N GLY A 269 5.85 42.47 -17.14
CA GLY A 269 5.55 41.96 -15.80
C GLY A 269 6.09 40.55 -15.51
N LEU A 270 6.63 39.84 -16.50
CA LEU A 270 7.28 38.52 -16.37
C LEU A 270 8.74 38.55 -16.86
N SER A 271 9.45 39.66 -16.65
CA SER A 271 10.82 39.86 -17.13
C SER A 271 11.87 38.98 -16.43
N GLY A 272 11.53 38.37 -15.29
CA GLY A 272 12.39 37.42 -14.58
C GLY A 272 12.31 35.98 -15.09
N ALA A 273 11.30 35.63 -15.90
CA ALA A 273 11.14 34.26 -16.40
C ALA A 273 12.26 33.76 -17.34
N PRO A 274 12.82 34.59 -18.25
CA PRO A 274 13.93 34.18 -19.12
C PRO A 274 15.32 34.43 -18.53
N ALA A 275 15.39 34.98 -17.30
CA ALA A 275 16.64 35.41 -16.66
C ALA A 275 17.38 34.26 -15.96
#